data_AF-A0A6A6TYR4-F1
#
_entry.id   AF-A0A6A6TYR4-F1
#
_cell.length_a   1.000
_cell.length_b   1.000
_cell.length_c   1.000
_cell.angle_alpha   90.00
_cell.angle_beta   90.00
_cell.angle_gamma   90.00
#
_symmetry.space_group_name_H-M   'P 1'
#
loop_
_entity.id
_entity.type
_entity.pdbx_description
1 polymer ?
#
loop_
_entity_poly.entity_id
_entity_poly.type
_entity_poly.pdbx_seq_one_letter_code
_entity_poly.pdbx_strand_id
1 'polypeptide(L)'
;MEVITALDNDIAALTAQLQEIRVFNKQSKGKHALNNLPDHEIASSAFHSEVEQTITSLLNLRIAHYIANDLPIPAAIEHASILDDELNGISALSIIDQEDEDDPLVGLPGPSTTAPTSHCVACYSQLPLGDIIRTPCGDHYCGDCLKELFLLATKDENYFPPRCCRQKVPIELITPVLSPEELKAFQSASIEFTTKNRLYCSNVGCGKFLAPPTASGLDVVTCDKCLSQTCIQCKKAEHTGDCPEDEALQATLVLAAEMNWQRCNACKSMIELDTGCYHMRCKCGHQFCYICGVEWKKCRCAQWDENRLVARANVIVNREPAGRRRMAPAERAQRMGVVRQELIERHQCTHPRRLEKIERQRPEHGANWPGFQCEMCNSRLFYHILRCTRCHIQVCDRCRRNRIAARDDDDDDDVW
;
A
#
# COMPACT_ATOMS: atom_id res chain seq x y z
N MET A 1 -6.00 21.50 34.22
CA MET A 1 -6.25 22.74 33.45
C MET A 1 -5.25 22.90 32.31
N GLU A 2 -3.94 22.72 32.54
CA GLU A 2 -2.89 22.87 31.50
C GLU A 2 -3.12 22.04 30.21
N VAL A 3 -3.62 20.81 30.35
CA VAL A 3 -3.92 19.93 29.20
C VAL A 3 -5.10 20.47 28.37
N ILE A 4 -6.14 21.00 29.02
CA ILE A 4 -7.30 21.57 28.33
C ILE A 4 -6.90 22.86 27.60
N THR A 5 -6.10 23.70 28.24
CA THR A 5 -5.60 24.94 27.61
C THR A 5 -4.69 24.66 26.41
N ALA A 6 -3.90 23.58 26.44
CA ALA A 6 -3.12 23.17 25.27
C ALA A 6 -4.01 22.71 24.11
N LEU A 7 -5.00 21.86 24.40
CA LEU A 7 -5.97 21.40 23.39
C LEU A 7 -6.78 22.55 22.79
N ASP A 8 -7.19 23.53 23.60
CA ASP A 8 -7.94 24.70 23.13
C ASP A 8 -7.10 25.61 22.22
N ASN A 9 -5.81 25.77 22.52
CA ASN A 9 -4.89 26.50 21.64
C ASN A 9 -4.71 25.80 20.29
N ASP A 10 -4.54 24.47 20.30
CA ASP A 10 -4.37 23.68 19.08
C ASP A 10 -5.64 23.69 18.21
N ILE A 11 -6.81 23.57 18.83
CA ILE A 11 -8.11 23.68 18.15
C ILE A 11 -8.27 25.07 17.53
N ALA A 12 -7.95 26.14 18.25
CA ALA A 12 -8.06 27.51 17.74
C ALA A 12 -7.11 27.76 16.56
N ALA A 13 -5.87 27.27 16.63
CA ALA A 13 -4.88 27.40 15.56
C ALA A 13 -5.32 26.68 14.28
N LEU A 14 -5.78 25.43 14.39
CA LEU A 14 -6.26 24.66 13.25
C LEU A 14 -7.57 25.22 12.67
N THR A 15 -8.43 25.79 13.50
CA THR A 15 -9.66 26.45 13.05
C THR A 15 -9.34 27.71 12.23
N ALA A 16 -8.32 28.49 12.63
CA ALA A 16 -7.84 29.62 11.84
C ALA A 16 -7.26 29.16 10.50
N GLN A 17 -6.48 28.07 10.50
CA GLN A 17 -5.94 27.46 9.29
C GLN A 17 -7.04 26.99 8.32
N LEU A 18 -8.14 26.42 8.81
CA LEU A 18 -9.29 26.07 7.96
C LEU A 18 -9.95 27.30 7.32
N GLN A 19 -10.06 28.40 8.06
CA GLN A 19 -10.62 29.64 7.52
C GLN A 19 -9.75 30.19 6.40
N GLU A 20 -8.42 30.14 6.54
CA GLU A 20 -7.47 30.54 5.50
C GLU A 20 -7.59 29.67 4.23
N ILE A 21 -7.67 28.34 4.39
CA ILE A 21 -7.85 27.40 3.27
C ILE A 21 -9.18 27.67 2.55
N ARG A 22 -10.26 27.95 3.28
CA ARG A 22 -11.57 28.28 2.71
C ARG A 22 -11.56 29.59 1.93
N VAL A 23 -10.82 30.60 2.40
CA VAL A 23 -10.64 31.86 1.67
C VAL A 23 -9.83 31.63 0.40
N PHE A 24 -8.73 30.86 0.49
CA PHE A 24 -7.90 30.49 -0.65
C PHE A 24 -8.69 29.74 -1.74
N ASN A 25 -9.49 28.74 -1.34
CA ASN A 25 -10.33 27.95 -2.25
C ASN A 25 -11.48 28.77 -2.89
N LYS A 26 -11.94 29.85 -2.25
CA LYS A 26 -12.91 30.78 -2.85
C LYS A 26 -12.28 31.67 -3.93
N GLN A 27 -11.00 32.00 -3.81
CA GLN A 27 -10.27 32.86 -4.75
C GLN A 27 -9.73 32.10 -5.97
N SER A 28 -9.63 30.77 -5.91
CA SER A 28 -8.99 29.92 -6.92
C SER A 28 -9.96 29.17 -7.86
N LYS A 29 -11.28 29.44 -7.81
CA LYS A 29 -12.27 28.71 -8.63
C LYS A 29 -12.08 28.92 -10.14
N GLY A 30 -11.36 28.00 -10.78
CA GLY A 30 -11.32 27.80 -12.24
C GLY A 30 -12.39 26.81 -12.73
N LYS A 31 -12.85 26.95 -13.98
CA LYS A 31 -13.78 25.98 -14.60
C LYS A 31 -12.99 24.76 -15.08
N HIS A 32 -12.88 23.73 -14.26
CA HIS A 32 -12.27 22.45 -14.63
C HIS A 32 -13.33 21.36 -14.83
N ALA A 33 -13.09 20.45 -15.78
CA ALA A 33 -13.96 19.29 -15.98
C ALA A 33 -13.88 18.36 -14.76
N LEU A 34 -14.99 17.75 -14.36
CA LEU A 34 -15.15 16.97 -13.11
C LEU A 34 -14.10 15.84 -12.93
N ASN A 35 -13.51 15.36 -14.03
CA ASN A 35 -12.52 14.27 -14.05
C ASN A 35 -11.06 14.74 -14.25
N ASN A 36 -10.79 16.06 -14.20
CA ASN A 36 -9.45 16.60 -14.46
C ASN A 36 -9.17 17.85 -13.60
N LEU A 37 -9.24 17.67 -12.28
CA LEU A 37 -8.89 18.70 -11.30
C LEU A 37 -7.35 18.84 -11.23
N PRO A 38 -6.81 20.07 -11.20
CA PRO A 38 -5.39 20.30 -10.99
C PRO A 38 -4.87 19.69 -9.68
N ASP A 39 -3.64 19.17 -9.68
CA ASP A 39 -3.00 18.54 -8.50
C ASP A 39 -3.03 19.42 -7.24
N HIS A 40 -2.94 20.75 -7.40
CA HIS A 40 -2.98 21.68 -6.27
C HIS A 40 -4.38 21.81 -5.64
N GLU A 41 -5.46 21.64 -6.41
CA GLU A 41 -6.84 21.62 -5.88
C GLU A 41 -7.14 20.29 -5.16
N ILE A 42 -6.62 19.18 -5.70
CA ILE A 42 -6.70 17.86 -5.06
C ILE A 42 -5.92 17.88 -3.73
N ALA A 43 -4.71 18.43 -3.73
CA ALA A 43 -3.89 18.59 -2.52
C ALA A 43 -4.53 19.52 -1.49
N SER A 44 -5.10 20.66 -1.91
CA SER A 44 -5.82 21.59 -1.04
C SER A 44 -7.05 20.94 -0.41
N SER A 45 -7.82 20.17 -1.19
CA SER A 45 -9.00 19.43 -0.70
C SER A 45 -8.63 18.31 0.28
N ALA A 46 -7.58 17.54 -0.02
CA ALA A 46 -7.07 16.50 0.88
C ALA A 46 -6.57 17.11 2.20
N PHE A 47 -5.84 18.23 2.13
CA PHE A 47 -5.35 18.95 3.30
C PHE A 47 -6.48 19.56 4.13
N HIS A 48 -7.50 20.15 3.50
CA HIS A 48 -8.70 20.64 4.19
C HIS A 48 -9.39 19.52 4.99
N SER A 49 -9.56 18.34 4.38
CA SER A 49 -10.15 17.17 5.07
C SER A 49 -9.28 16.67 6.23
N GLU A 50 -7.96 16.71 6.10
CA GLU A 50 -7.02 16.32 7.15
C GLU A 50 -7.08 17.26 8.37
N VAL A 51 -7.12 18.58 8.13
CA VAL A 51 -7.25 19.57 9.19
C VAL A 51 -8.60 19.44 9.92
N GLU A 52 -9.71 19.21 9.20
CA GLU A 52 -11.04 18.96 9.79
C GLU A 52 -11.09 17.70 10.67
N GLN A 53 -10.46 16.60 10.19
CA GLN A 53 -10.34 15.37 10.98
C GLN A 53 -9.49 15.57 12.24
N THR A 54 -8.44 16.38 12.15
CA THR A 54 -7.55 16.68 13.29
C THR A 54 -8.27 17.49 14.36
N ILE A 55 -9.02 18.53 13.98
CA ILE A 55 -9.85 19.32 14.91
C ILE A 55 -10.87 18.43 15.61
N THR A 56 -11.53 17.55 14.86
CA THR A 56 -12.49 16.59 15.42
C THR A 56 -11.81 15.64 16.42
N SER A 57 -10.60 15.18 16.12
CA SER A 57 -9.84 14.35 17.06
C SER A 57 -9.45 15.08 18.34
N LEU A 58 -9.07 16.36 18.25
CA LEU A 58 -8.71 17.19 19.41
C LEU A 58 -9.94 17.50 20.29
N LEU A 59 -11.09 17.80 19.67
CA LEU A 59 -12.36 17.97 20.39
C LEU A 59 -12.74 16.70 21.16
N ASN A 60 -12.56 15.53 20.55
CA ASN A 60 -12.80 14.24 21.23
C ASN A 60 -11.83 13.98 22.39
N LEU A 61 -10.55 14.34 22.24
CA LEU A 61 -9.56 14.25 23.32
C LEU A 61 -9.89 15.20 24.47
N ARG A 62 -10.36 16.40 24.16
CA ARG A 62 -10.83 17.38 25.15
C ARG A 62 -12.03 16.85 25.94
N ILE A 63 -13.03 16.28 25.28
CA ILE A 63 -14.18 15.62 25.94
C ILE A 63 -13.72 14.46 26.81
N ALA A 64 -12.84 13.60 26.30
CA ALA A 64 -12.30 12.47 27.05
C ALA A 64 -11.57 12.92 28.33
N HIS A 65 -10.89 14.07 28.29
CA HIS A 65 -10.25 14.65 29.47
C HIS A 65 -11.26 15.12 30.52
N TYR A 66 -12.38 15.74 30.14
CA TYR A 66 -13.45 16.10 31.10
C TYR A 66 -14.04 14.86 31.77
N ILE A 67 -14.35 13.81 30.99
CA ILE A 67 -14.88 12.54 31.49
C ILE A 67 -13.90 11.86 32.45
N ALA A 68 -12.61 11.79 32.08
CA ALA A 68 -11.59 11.12 32.87
C ALA A 68 -11.32 11.78 34.23
N ASN A 69 -11.64 13.06 34.38
CA ASN A 69 -11.45 13.83 35.61
C ASN A 69 -12.76 14.14 36.35
N ASP A 70 -13.88 13.55 35.91
CA ASP A 70 -15.22 13.75 36.47
C ASP A 70 -15.61 15.24 36.54
N LEU A 71 -15.17 16.01 35.54
CA LEU A 71 -15.43 17.45 35.43
C LEU A 71 -16.67 17.70 34.57
N PRO A 72 -17.49 18.71 34.91
CA PRO A 72 -18.66 19.07 34.10
C PRO A 72 -18.22 19.53 32.69
N ILE A 73 -18.80 18.91 31.66
CA ILE A 73 -18.55 19.27 30.26
C ILE A 73 -19.24 20.62 29.98
N PRO A 74 -18.52 21.66 29.52
CA PRO A 74 -19.12 22.94 29.18
C PRO A 74 -20.15 22.83 28.06
N ALA A 75 -21.32 23.47 28.21
CA ALA A 75 -22.42 23.45 27.24
C ALA A 75 -22.05 23.93 25.82
N ALA A 76 -21.00 24.74 25.69
CA ALA A 76 -20.46 25.17 24.39
C ALA A 76 -19.85 24.02 23.55
N ILE A 77 -19.60 22.85 24.14
CA ILE A 77 -19.04 21.67 23.46
C ILE A 77 -20.13 20.82 22.79
N GLU A 78 -21.39 20.88 23.25
CA GLU A 78 -22.51 20.13 22.64
C GLU A 78 -22.89 20.65 21.24
N HIS A 79 -22.57 21.91 20.91
CA HIS A 79 -22.97 22.56 19.66
C HIS A 79 -21.85 22.67 18.60
N ALA A 80 -20.66 22.12 18.86
CA ALA A 80 -19.52 22.20 17.93
C ALA A 80 -19.58 21.19 16.76
N SER A 81 -20.75 20.61 16.47
CA SER A 81 -21.02 19.88 15.23
C SER A 81 -21.21 20.87 14.08
N ILE A 82 -20.12 21.41 13.55
CA ILE A 82 -20.12 22.15 12.28
C ILE A 82 -19.35 21.30 11.29
N LEU A 83 -20.08 20.66 10.36
CA LEU A 83 -19.85 20.56 8.92
C LEU A 83 -20.73 19.44 8.34
N ASP A 84 -21.96 19.78 7.98
CA ASP A 84 -22.72 19.13 6.91
C ASP A 84 -23.86 20.09 6.54
N ASP A 85 -23.67 20.85 5.46
CA ASP A 85 -24.75 21.51 4.72
C ASP A 85 -24.17 21.99 3.38
N GLU A 86 -24.25 21.14 2.35
CA GLU A 86 -24.46 21.49 0.93
C GLU A 86 -24.33 20.24 0.03
N LEU A 87 -25.35 19.38 0.05
CA LEU A 87 -25.61 18.43 -1.05
C LEU A 87 -27.09 18.00 -1.07
N ASN A 88 -27.97 18.98 -1.23
CA ASN A 88 -29.35 18.75 -1.63
C ASN A 88 -29.63 19.53 -2.92
N GLY A 89 -29.84 18.79 -4.01
CA GLY A 89 -30.35 19.35 -5.26
C GLY A 89 -29.83 18.66 -6.51
N ILE A 90 -30.46 17.56 -6.92
CA ILE A 90 -31.33 17.51 -8.11
C ILE A 90 -31.96 16.11 -8.17
N SER A 91 -33.30 16.12 -8.15
CA SER A 91 -34.19 14.97 -8.18
C SER A 91 -34.19 14.22 -9.51
N ALA A 92 -34.45 12.92 -9.38
CA ALA A 92 -35.42 12.12 -10.12
C ALA A 92 -35.48 12.20 -11.66
N LEU A 93 -35.22 11.04 -12.29
CA LEU A 93 -36.05 10.55 -13.38
C LEU A 93 -36.29 9.05 -13.19
N SER A 94 -37.54 8.76 -12.84
CA SER A 94 -38.23 7.46 -12.89
C SER A 94 -38.47 7.01 -14.33
N ILE A 95 -38.48 5.70 -14.60
CA ILE A 95 -39.33 4.96 -15.58
C ILE A 95 -39.11 3.46 -15.29
N ILE A 96 -40.00 2.82 -14.52
CA ILE A 96 -41.15 1.96 -14.89
C ILE A 96 -40.80 0.46 -14.84
N ASP A 97 -41.49 -0.21 -13.90
CA ASP A 97 -41.72 -1.66 -13.80
C ASP A 97 -42.40 -2.21 -15.06
N GLN A 98 -42.05 -3.44 -15.46
CA GLN A 98 -43.05 -4.40 -15.93
C GLN A 98 -42.70 -5.79 -15.42
N GLU A 99 -43.56 -6.28 -14.54
CA GLU A 99 -43.80 -7.69 -14.25
C GLU A 99 -44.39 -8.36 -15.49
N ASP A 100 -43.98 -9.60 -15.77
CA ASP A 100 -44.80 -10.58 -16.49
C ASP A 100 -44.51 -11.96 -15.87
N GLU A 101 -45.49 -12.46 -15.13
CA GLU A 101 -45.65 -13.88 -14.80
C GLU A 101 -46.33 -14.58 -15.99
N ASP A 102 -45.87 -15.77 -16.36
CA ASP A 102 -46.72 -16.94 -16.63
C ASP A 102 -45.85 -18.16 -17.05
N ASP A 103 -45.81 -19.16 -16.17
CA ASP A 103 -45.38 -20.56 -16.39
C ASP A 103 -46.41 -21.26 -17.33
N PRO A 104 -46.08 -22.26 -18.18
CA PRO A 104 -45.88 -23.62 -17.64
C PRO A 104 -44.95 -24.58 -18.43
N LEU A 105 -44.51 -25.61 -17.70
CA LEU A 105 -44.14 -26.97 -18.14
C LEU A 105 -42.65 -27.34 -18.21
N VAL A 106 -42.17 -27.75 -17.03
CA VAL A 106 -41.25 -28.85 -16.73
C VAL A 106 -40.94 -29.79 -17.92
N GLY A 107 -39.80 -29.55 -18.56
CA GLY A 107 -39.08 -30.52 -19.37
C GLY A 107 -37.80 -30.93 -18.64
N LEU A 108 -37.71 -32.21 -18.24
CA LEU A 108 -36.51 -32.82 -17.69
C LEU A 108 -35.30 -32.60 -18.62
N PRO A 109 -34.16 -32.06 -18.16
CA PRO A 109 -32.89 -32.29 -18.85
C PRO A 109 -32.33 -33.63 -18.37
N GLY A 110 -31.99 -34.50 -19.33
CA GLY A 110 -31.24 -35.73 -19.08
C GLY A 110 -29.88 -35.47 -18.41
N PRO A 111 -29.08 -36.53 -18.14
CA PRO A 111 -27.79 -36.39 -17.49
C PRO A 111 -26.85 -35.55 -18.34
N SER A 112 -26.83 -34.25 -18.08
CA SER A 112 -25.86 -33.32 -18.63
C SER A 112 -24.58 -33.60 -17.86
N THR A 113 -23.62 -34.20 -18.54
CA THR A 113 -22.22 -34.23 -18.12
C THR A 113 -21.80 -32.78 -17.97
N THR A 114 -21.98 -32.20 -16.78
CA THR A 114 -21.56 -30.84 -16.48
C THR A 114 -20.05 -30.80 -16.70
N ALA A 115 -19.63 -30.01 -17.68
CA ALA A 115 -18.22 -29.82 -17.94
C ALA A 115 -17.56 -29.39 -16.61
N PRO A 116 -16.40 -29.96 -16.26
CA PRO A 116 -15.73 -29.60 -15.03
C PRO A 116 -15.47 -28.09 -15.00
N THR A 117 -15.82 -27.46 -13.88
CA THR A 117 -15.65 -26.03 -13.64
C THR A 117 -14.67 -25.81 -12.49
N SER A 118 -14.04 -24.63 -12.46
CA SER A 118 -13.18 -24.18 -11.36
C SER A 118 -13.44 -22.70 -11.09
N HIS A 119 -12.95 -22.20 -9.95
CA HIS A 119 -13.16 -20.82 -9.53
C HIS A 119 -11.89 -19.99 -9.73
N CYS A 120 -12.04 -18.76 -10.21
CA CYS A 120 -10.95 -17.80 -10.27
C CYS A 120 -10.58 -17.35 -8.85
N VAL A 121 -9.31 -17.46 -8.46
CA VAL A 121 -8.87 -17.08 -7.11
C VAL A 121 -8.91 -15.57 -6.84
N ALA A 122 -9.05 -14.75 -7.89
CA ALA A 122 -9.07 -13.29 -7.78
C ALA A 122 -10.49 -12.73 -7.67
N CYS A 123 -11.38 -13.07 -8.62
CA CYS A 123 -12.76 -12.57 -8.67
C CYS A 123 -13.81 -13.57 -8.14
N TYR A 124 -13.42 -14.81 -7.83
CA TYR A 124 -14.30 -15.90 -7.36
C TYR A 124 -15.38 -16.36 -8.35
N SER A 125 -15.35 -15.87 -9.60
CA SER A 125 -16.23 -16.37 -10.66
C SER A 125 -15.93 -17.84 -10.98
N GLN A 126 -16.99 -18.63 -11.17
CA GLN A 126 -16.91 -20.02 -11.60
C GLN A 126 -16.90 -20.07 -13.13
N LEU A 127 -15.88 -20.71 -13.71
CA LEU A 127 -15.71 -20.84 -15.15
C LEU A 127 -15.45 -22.31 -15.54
N PRO A 128 -15.78 -22.71 -16.79
CA PRO A 128 -15.33 -23.99 -17.35
C PRO A 128 -13.80 -24.10 -17.31
N LEU A 129 -13.27 -25.33 -17.17
CA LEU A 129 -11.81 -25.55 -17.14
C LEU A 129 -11.08 -25.05 -18.42
N GLY A 130 -11.77 -24.91 -19.55
CA GLY A 130 -11.18 -24.37 -20.78
C GLY A 130 -10.90 -22.86 -20.74
N ASP A 131 -11.66 -22.11 -19.93
CA ASP A 131 -11.58 -20.64 -19.84
C ASP A 131 -10.81 -20.16 -18.61
N ILE A 132 -10.17 -21.09 -17.90
CA ILE A 132 -9.44 -20.83 -16.67
C ILE A 132 -7.96 -21.19 -16.83
N ILE A 133 -7.10 -20.28 -16.42
CA ILE A 133 -5.65 -20.39 -16.57
C ILE A 133 -5.07 -20.90 -15.26
N ARG A 134 -4.44 -22.08 -15.30
CA ARG A 134 -3.71 -22.65 -14.16
C ARG A 134 -2.29 -22.10 -14.13
N THR A 135 -1.95 -21.42 -13.04
CA THR A 135 -0.61 -20.86 -12.79
C THR A 135 0.37 -21.95 -12.29
N PRO A 136 1.71 -21.72 -12.27
CA PRO A 136 2.67 -22.74 -11.81
C PRO A 136 2.47 -23.16 -10.36
N CYS A 137 2.01 -22.21 -9.53
CA CYS A 137 1.63 -22.49 -8.16
C CYS A 137 0.45 -23.46 -8.11
N GLY A 138 -0.34 -23.63 -9.18
CA GLY A 138 -1.52 -24.51 -9.25
C GLY A 138 -2.85 -23.79 -9.02
N ASP A 139 -2.84 -22.48 -8.76
CA ASP A 139 -4.06 -21.68 -8.61
C ASP A 139 -4.64 -21.30 -9.97
N HIS A 140 -5.95 -21.09 -10.00
CA HIS A 140 -6.70 -20.83 -11.22
C HIS A 140 -7.14 -19.37 -11.32
N TYR A 141 -6.94 -18.75 -12.48
CA TYR A 141 -7.35 -17.37 -12.78
C TYR A 141 -8.21 -17.34 -14.04
N CYS A 142 -9.24 -16.48 -14.09
CA CYS A 142 -9.82 -16.11 -15.37
C CYS A 142 -8.85 -15.24 -16.18
N GLY A 143 -9.02 -15.21 -17.51
CA GLY A 143 -8.19 -14.41 -18.41
C GLY A 143 -8.09 -12.94 -17.99
N ASP A 144 -9.22 -12.31 -17.66
CA ASP A 144 -9.26 -10.88 -17.30
C ASP A 144 -8.48 -10.57 -16.02
N CYS A 145 -8.65 -11.37 -14.97
CA CYS A 145 -7.95 -11.15 -13.71
C CYS A 145 -6.44 -11.37 -13.84
N LEU A 146 -6.03 -12.37 -14.64
CA LEU A 146 -4.61 -12.60 -14.87
C LEU A 146 -4.02 -11.49 -15.75
N LYS A 147 -4.73 -11.04 -16.78
CA LYS A 147 -4.37 -9.87 -17.59
C LYS A 147 -4.21 -8.62 -16.71
N GLU A 148 -5.16 -8.33 -15.82
CA GLU A 148 -5.07 -7.20 -14.90
C GLU A 148 -3.80 -7.27 -14.03
N LEU A 149 -3.42 -8.46 -13.54
CA LEU A 149 -2.17 -8.64 -12.78
C LEU A 149 -0.93 -8.24 -13.60
N PHE A 150 -0.88 -8.62 -14.88
CA PHE A 150 0.23 -8.24 -15.77
C PHE A 150 0.22 -6.74 -16.07
N LEU A 151 -0.95 -6.13 -16.30
CA LEU A 151 -1.07 -4.69 -16.52
C LEU A 151 -0.74 -3.87 -15.27
N LEU A 152 -1.04 -4.37 -14.06
CA LEU A 152 -0.59 -3.74 -12.83
C LEU A 152 0.94 -3.79 -12.71
N ALA A 153 1.56 -4.89 -13.12
CA ALA A 153 3.00 -5.05 -13.13
C ALA A 153 3.73 -4.23 -14.21
N THR A 154 3.02 -3.54 -15.11
CA THR A 154 3.62 -2.51 -15.99
C THR A 154 3.62 -1.13 -15.36
N LYS A 155 2.74 -0.88 -14.39
CA LYS A 155 2.55 0.42 -13.73
C LYS A 155 3.26 0.53 -12.40
N ASP A 156 3.25 -0.55 -11.61
CA ASP A 156 3.85 -0.59 -10.27
C ASP A 156 4.86 -1.74 -10.18
N GLU A 157 6.13 -1.35 -10.02
CA GLU A 157 7.29 -2.23 -9.88
C GLU A 157 7.11 -3.25 -8.74
N ASN A 158 6.28 -2.95 -7.74
CA ASN A 158 6.04 -3.88 -6.65
C ASN A 158 5.22 -5.13 -7.06
N TYR A 159 4.46 -5.06 -8.16
CA TYR A 159 3.81 -6.23 -8.75
C TYR A 159 4.71 -6.92 -9.77
N PHE A 160 5.91 -6.38 -10.03
CA PHE A 160 6.88 -6.95 -10.94
C PHE A 160 7.92 -7.83 -10.20
N PRO A 161 8.28 -9.00 -10.75
CA PRO A 161 7.54 -9.73 -11.78
C PRO A 161 6.16 -10.18 -11.26
N PRO A 162 5.15 -10.40 -12.13
CA PRO A 162 3.88 -11.00 -11.76
C PRO A 162 4.10 -12.31 -11.00
N ARG A 163 3.46 -12.45 -9.83
CA ARG A 163 3.63 -13.60 -8.94
C ARG A 163 2.27 -14.13 -8.48
N CYS A 164 2.15 -15.45 -8.45
CA CYS A 164 1.16 -16.18 -7.66
C CYS A 164 1.93 -16.97 -6.61
N CYS A 165 1.56 -16.83 -5.33
CA CYS A 165 2.16 -17.65 -4.27
C CYS A 165 3.71 -17.63 -4.34
N ARG A 166 4.28 -16.41 -4.53
CA ARG A 166 5.71 -16.10 -4.72
C ARG A 166 6.37 -16.71 -5.95
N GLN A 167 5.70 -17.60 -6.67
CA GLN A 167 6.18 -18.15 -7.92
C GLN A 167 5.88 -17.15 -9.05
N LYS A 168 6.89 -16.88 -9.88
CA LYS A 168 6.74 -16.03 -11.06
C LYS A 168 5.69 -16.65 -11.99
N VAL A 169 4.71 -15.87 -12.39
CA VAL A 169 3.76 -16.31 -13.42
C VAL A 169 4.38 -16.07 -14.79
N PRO A 170 4.57 -17.12 -15.62
CA PRO A 170 5.11 -16.97 -16.98
C PRO A 170 4.16 -16.16 -17.86
N ILE A 171 4.71 -15.32 -18.73
CA ILE A 171 3.91 -14.46 -19.63
C ILE A 171 3.19 -15.28 -20.70
N GLU A 172 3.73 -16.44 -21.04
CA GLU A 172 3.22 -17.38 -22.04
C GLU A 172 1.78 -17.81 -21.70
N LEU A 173 1.44 -17.85 -20.41
CA LEU A 173 0.11 -18.21 -19.93
C LEU A 173 -0.98 -17.18 -20.28
N ILE A 174 -0.60 -15.92 -20.49
CA ILE A 174 -1.56 -14.82 -20.75
C ILE A 174 -1.34 -14.16 -22.11
N THR A 175 -0.26 -14.50 -22.82
CA THR A 175 0.07 -13.94 -24.14
C THR A 175 -1.10 -14.01 -25.14
N PRO A 176 -1.91 -15.09 -25.22
CA PRO A 176 -3.06 -15.15 -26.13
C PRO A 176 -4.20 -14.15 -25.81
N VAL A 177 -4.24 -13.63 -24.58
CA VAL A 177 -5.28 -12.72 -24.08
C VAL A 177 -4.83 -11.26 -24.15
N LEU A 178 -3.52 -11.00 -24.19
CA LEU A 178 -2.96 -9.66 -24.28
C LEU A 178 -3.04 -9.12 -25.70
N SER A 179 -3.37 -7.84 -25.85
CA SER A 179 -3.20 -7.15 -27.13
C SER A 179 -1.71 -6.98 -27.47
N PRO A 180 -1.34 -6.79 -28.74
CA PRO A 180 0.05 -6.50 -29.12
C PRO A 180 0.65 -5.30 -28.38
N GLU A 181 -0.17 -4.27 -28.13
CA GLU A 181 0.23 -3.06 -27.39
C GLU A 181 0.49 -3.37 -25.91
N GLU A 182 -0.39 -4.16 -25.28
CA GLU A 182 -0.25 -4.57 -23.87
C GLU A 182 0.99 -5.44 -23.67
N LEU A 183 1.25 -6.37 -24.60
CA LEU A 183 2.43 -7.22 -24.58
C LEU A 183 3.72 -6.38 -24.70
N LYS A 184 3.75 -5.44 -25.64
CA LYS A 184 4.88 -4.51 -25.82
C LYS A 184 5.09 -3.62 -24.59
N ALA A 185 4.01 -3.14 -23.98
CA ALA A 185 4.07 -2.37 -22.74
C ALA A 185 4.68 -3.18 -21.60
N PHE A 186 4.26 -4.45 -21.44
CA PHE A 186 4.84 -5.34 -20.43
C PHE A 186 6.32 -5.66 -20.69
N GLN A 187 6.72 -5.91 -21.93
CA GLN A 187 8.13 -6.11 -22.28
C GLN A 187 8.97 -4.86 -21.98
N SER A 188 8.46 -3.66 -22.30
CA SER A 188 9.14 -2.40 -22.01
C SER A 188 9.31 -2.18 -20.51
N ALA A 189 8.23 -2.39 -19.74
CA ALA A 189 8.28 -2.33 -18.27
C ALA A 189 9.21 -3.39 -17.68
N SER A 190 9.27 -4.59 -18.26
CA SER A 190 10.19 -5.65 -17.85
C SER A 190 11.64 -5.22 -18.02
N ILE A 191 12.01 -4.61 -19.15
CA ILE A 191 13.35 -4.09 -19.38
C ILE A 191 13.66 -2.96 -18.38
N GLU A 192 12.75 -2.00 -18.25
CA GLU A 192 12.90 -0.90 -17.29
C GLU A 192 13.12 -1.44 -15.87
N PHE A 193 12.21 -2.27 -15.38
CA PHE A 193 12.20 -2.74 -14.00
C PHE A 193 13.36 -3.68 -13.67
N THR A 194 13.91 -4.39 -14.66
CA THR A 194 15.12 -5.22 -14.47
C THR A 194 16.43 -4.46 -14.67
N THR A 195 16.40 -3.29 -15.32
CA THR A 195 17.60 -2.47 -15.55
C THR A 195 18.12 -1.89 -14.24
N LYS A 196 19.39 -2.15 -13.93
CA LYS A 196 20.12 -1.50 -12.82
C LYS A 196 20.55 -0.10 -13.24
N ASN A 197 20.58 0.84 -12.28
CA ASN A 197 20.95 2.24 -12.53
C ASN A 197 20.17 2.88 -13.69
N ARG A 198 18.83 2.72 -13.69
CA ARG A 198 17.94 3.24 -14.73
C ARG A 198 18.24 4.69 -15.06
N LEU A 199 18.18 4.99 -16.35
CA LEU A 199 18.27 6.33 -16.90
C LEU A 199 16.89 6.73 -17.42
N TYR A 200 16.48 7.94 -17.08
CA TYR A 200 15.24 8.53 -17.56
C TYR A 200 15.57 9.80 -18.33
N CYS A 201 14.70 10.16 -19.27
CA CYS A 201 14.84 11.40 -20.00
C CYS A 201 14.90 12.58 -19.00
N SER A 202 15.93 13.42 -19.13
CA SER A 202 16.15 14.61 -18.30
C SER A 202 15.04 15.66 -18.48
N ASN A 203 14.34 15.61 -19.61
CA ASN A 203 13.14 16.40 -19.84
C ASN A 203 12.02 15.89 -18.93
N VAL A 204 11.69 16.68 -17.91
CA VAL A 204 10.68 16.38 -16.89
C VAL A 204 9.30 16.10 -17.50
N GLY A 205 8.92 16.79 -18.58
CA GLY A 205 7.66 16.54 -19.28
C GLY A 205 7.65 15.24 -20.10
N CYS A 206 8.82 14.65 -20.35
CA CYS A 206 8.96 13.38 -21.05
C CYS A 206 9.03 12.20 -20.09
N GLY A 207 9.99 12.22 -19.15
CA GLY A 207 10.22 11.19 -18.14
C GLY A 207 10.44 9.76 -18.66
N LYS A 208 10.60 9.57 -19.98
CA LYS A 208 10.66 8.25 -20.60
C LYS A 208 11.91 7.50 -20.16
N PHE A 209 11.77 6.22 -19.82
CA PHE A 209 12.92 5.33 -19.59
C PHE A 209 13.80 5.23 -20.84
N LEU A 210 15.11 5.42 -20.64
CA LEU A 210 16.12 5.31 -21.67
C LEU A 210 16.88 4.01 -21.45
N ALA A 211 16.77 3.09 -22.41
CA ALA A 211 17.53 1.84 -22.36
C ALA A 211 19.05 2.15 -22.32
N PRO A 212 19.84 1.40 -21.55
CA PRO A 212 21.29 1.58 -21.52
C PRO A 212 21.85 1.52 -22.95
N PRO A 213 22.75 2.43 -23.35
CA PRO A 213 23.30 2.40 -24.70
C PRO A 213 24.09 1.11 -24.93
N THR A 214 23.87 0.49 -26.07
CA THR A 214 24.56 -0.75 -26.49
C THR A 214 26.06 -0.53 -26.72
N ALA A 215 26.48 0.72 -26.95
CA ALA A 215 27.86 1.11 -27.17
C ALA A 215 28.46 1.74 -25.90
N SER A 216 29.49 1.09 -25.38
CA SER A 216 30.28 1.58 -24.25
C SER A 216 31.14 2.77 -24.71
N GLY A 217 30.89 3.97 -24.19
CA GLY A 217 31.74 5.14 -24.44
C GLY A 217 31.03 6.47 -24.73
N LEU A 218 29.70 6.46 -24.85
CA LEU A 218 28.93 7.71 -24.90
C LEU A 218 28.57 8.16 -23.48
N ASP A 219 28.81 9.42 -23.15
CA ASP A 219 28.41 10.03 -21.88
C ASP A 219 26.95 10.51 -21.88
N VAL A 220 26.28 10.43 -23.03
CA VAL A 220 24.94 11.00 -23.28
C VAL A 220 24.06 10.01 -24.04
N VAL A 221 22.77 9.98 -23.70
CA VAL A 221 21.74 9.23 -24.42
C VAL A 221 20.66 10.17 -24.95
N THR A 222 20.31 10.03 -26.23
CA THR A 222 19.23 10.79 -26.87
C THR A 222 17.90 10.06 -26.70
N CYS A 223 16.88 10.79 -26.23
CA CYS A 223 15.53 10.27 -26.10
C CYS A 223 14.85 10.14 -27.47
N ASP A 224 14.41 8.95 -27.84
CA ASP A 224 13.66 8.68 -29.08
C ASP A 224 12.26 9.36 -29.13
N LYS A 225 11.69 9.76 -27.99
CA LYS A 225 10.36 10.38 -27.90
C LYS A 225 10.40 11.91 -28.06
N CYS A 226 11.35 12.58 -27.41
CA CYS A 226 11.40 14.05 -27.37
C CYS A 226 12.73 14.63 -27.86
N LEU A 227 13.66 13.78 -28.29
CA LEU A 227 14.99 14.12 -28.80
C LEU A 227 15.91 14.83 -27.79
N SER A 228 15.46 15.06 -26.54
CA SER A 228 16.31 15.58 -25.48
C SER A 228 17.44 14.61 -25.13
N GLN A 229 18.59 15.17 -24.79
CA GLN A 229 19.80 14.44 -24.45
C GLN A 229 20.01 14.43 -22.92
N THR A 230 20.33 13.25 -22.39
CA THR A 230 20.54 13.03 -20.95
C THR A 230 21.96 12.53 -20.71
N CYS A 231 22.69 13.16 -19.78
CA CYS A 231 23.98 12.67 -19.31
C CYS A 231 23.80 11.36 -18.52
N ILE A 232 24.55 10.32 -18.85
CA ILE A 232 24.46 9.00 -18.19
C ILE A 232 24.96 9.06 -16.75
N GLN A 233 25.99 9.88 -16.50
CA GLN A 233 26.68 9.93 -15.20
C GLN A 233 25.83 10.64 -14.14
N CYS A 234 25.39 11.88 -14.42
CA CYS A 234 24.60 12.67 -13.47
C CYS A 234 23.08 12.59 -13.69
N LYS A 235 22.61 11.97 -14.78
CA LYS A 235 21.18 11.85 -15.16
C LYS A 235 20.46 13.18 -15.44
N LYS A 236 21.20 14.29 -15.48
CA LYS A 236 20.69 15.62 -15.85
C LYS A 236 20.74 15.80 -17.38
N ALA A 237 20.29 16.96 -17.85
CA ALA A 237 20.43 17.33 -19.26
C ALA A 237 21.90 17.30 -19.69
N GLU A 238 22.14 17.10 -20.98
CA GLU A 238 23.48 17.19 -21.56
C GLU A 238 24.18 18.48 -21.15
N HIS A 239 25.46 18.34 -20.78
CA HIS A 239 26.32 19.44 -20.41
C HIS A 239 27.73 19.17 -20.93
N THR A 240 28.53 20.24 -21.02
CA THR A 240 29.96 20.16 -21.33
C THR A 240 30.77 20.17 -20.03
N GLY A 241 31.92 19.48 -20.03
CA GLY A 241 32.76 19.35 -18.83
C GLY A 241 32.23 18.35 -17.81
N ASP A 242 32.80 18.39 -16.60
CA ASP A 242 32.47 17.47 -15.51
C ASP A 242 31.03 17.64 -15.02
N CYS A 243 30.46 16.55 -14.48
CA CYS A 243 29.12 16.59 -13.91
C CYS A 243 29.05 17.55 -12.72
N PRO A 244 28.03 18.43 -12.66
CA PRO A 244 27.85 19.31 -11.52
C PRO A 244 27.55 18.48 -10.28
N GLU A 245 28.06 18.93 -9.14
CA GLU A 245 27.77 18.31 -7.86
C GLU A 245 26.25 18.28 -7.62
N ASP A 246 25.77 17.18 -7.06
CA ASP A 246 24.35 16.96 -6.83
C ASP A 246 23.99 17.33 -5.40
N GLU A 247 23.78 18.62 -5.16
CA GLU A 247 23.40 19.17 -3.85
C GLU A 247 22.11 18.52 -3.32
N ALA A 248 21.15 18.19 -4.19
CA ALA A 248 19.91 17.54 -3.80
C ALA A 248 20.15 16.11 -3.31
N LEU A 249 21.04 15.36 -3.98
CA LEU A 249 21.47 14.05 -3.50
C LEU A 249 22.21 14.17 -2.16
N GLN A 250 23.08 15.16 -1.99
CA GLN A 250 23.79 15.37 -0.72
C GLN A 250 22.81 15.69 0.42
N ALA A 251 21.86 16.60 0.19
CA ALA A 251 20.80 16.90 1.16
C ALA A 251 19.98 15.65 1.53
N THR A 252 19.68 14.80 0.53
CA THR A 252 18.99 13.52 0.77
C THR A 252 19.83 12.56 1.62
N LEU A 253 21.15 12.51 1.40
CA LEU A 253 22.06 11.67 2.19
C LEU A 253 22.21 12.16 3.63
N VAL A 254 22.22 13.49 3.85
CA VAL A 254 22.21 14.09 5.18
C VAL A 254 20.92 13.72 5.91
N LEU A 255 19.76 13.96 5.30
CA LEU A 255 18.47 13.58 5.88
C LEU A 255 18.38 12.08 6.15
N ALA A 256 18.88 11.25 5.23
CA ALA A 256 18.91 9.81 5.44
C ALA A 256 19.76 9.42 6.66
N ALA A 257 20.88 10.09 6.90
CA ALA A 257 21.69 9.85 8.10
C ALA A 257 20.95 10.28 9.38
N GLU A 258 20.27 11.44 9.37
CA GLU A 258 19.47 11.94 10.49
C GLU A 258 18.30 10.99 10.84
N MET A 259 17.61 10.50 9.81
CA MET A 259 16.48 9.57 9.93
C MET A 259 16.91 8.11 10.11
N ASN A 260 18.21 7.83 10.10
CA ASN A 260 18.78 6.48 10.11
C ASN A 260 18.26 5.58 8.99
N TRP A 261 17.97 6.15 7.82
CA TRP A 261 17.64 5.42 6.61
C TRP A 261 18.87 4.79 5.99
N GLN A 262 18.73 3.55 5.50
CA GLN A 262 19.85 2.80 4.95
C GLN A 262 19.78 2.72 3.43
N ARG A 263 20.90 2.98 2.77
CA ARG A 263 21.03 2.80 1.32
C ARG A 263 21.39 1.35 1.00
N CYS A 264 20.66 0.74 0.06
CA CYS A 264 21.00 -0.58 -0.47
C CYS A 264 22.34 -0.52 -1.22
N ASN A 265 23.31 -1.36 -0.85
CA ASN A 265 24.63 -1.32 -1.47
C ASN A 265 24.64 -1.81 -2.92
N ALA A 266 23.68 -2.65 -3.32
CA ALA A 266 23.58 -3.20 -4.68
C ALA A 266 22.86 -2.28 -5.68
N CYS A 267 21.71 -1.69 -5.31
CA CYS A 267 20.89 -0.88 -6.22
C CYS A 267 20.76 0.59 -5.82
N LYS A 268 21.40 0.99 -4.71
CA LYS A 268 21.46 2.36 -4.23
C LYS A 268 20.13 3.00 -3.82
N SER A 269 19.05 2.23 -3.73
CA SER A 269 17.76 2.67 -3.20
C SER A 269 17.86 3.02 -1.72
N MET A 270 17.19 4.09 -1.30
CA MET A 270 17.04 4.46 0.11
C MET A 270 15.94 3.63 0.76
N ILE A 271 16.20 3.11 1.96
CA ILE A 271 15.32 2.17 2.65
C ILE A 271 15.10 2.66 4.07
N GLU A 272 13.84 2.91 4.39
CA GLU A 272 13.37 3.10 5.75
C GLU A 272 13.02 1.75 6.39
N LEU A 273 13.24 1.63 7.69
CA LEU A 273 12.82 0.48 8.49
C LEU A 273 11.97 0.97 9.66
N ASP A 274 10.65 0.81 9.50
CA ASP A 274 9.67 1.11 10.54
C ASP A 274 9.65 0.02 11.62
N THR A 275 9.42 -1.24 11.22
CA THR A 275 9.34 -2.38 12.16
C THR A 275 10.07 -3.62 11.64
N GLY A 276 10.45 -4.52 12.57
CA GLY A 276 11.08 -5.79 12.25
C GLY A 276 12.57 -5.85 12.60
N CYS A 277 13.22 -6.96 12.25
CA CYS A 277 14.65 -7.18 12.47
C CYS A 277 15.50 -6.42 11.44
N TYR A 278 16.80 -6.25 11.71
CA TYR A 278 17.72 -5.59 10.79
C TYR A 278 18.11 -6.42 9.55
N HIS A 279 17.51 -7.59 9.34
CA HIS A 279 17.65 -8.36 8.09
C HIS A 279 16.79 -7.76 6.99
N MET A 280 17.42 -7.00 6.10
CA MET A 280 16.72 -6.39 4.97
C MET A 280 16.81 -7.27 3.74
N ARG A 281 15.73 -7.31 2.96
CA ARG A 281 15.72 -7.81 1.58
C ARG A 281 15.24 -6.67 0.69
N CYS A 282 16.16 -6.07 -0.06
CA CYS A 282 15.83 -5.00 -1.00
C CYS A 282 14.95 -5.55 -2.14
N LYS A 283 14.17 -4.68 -2.79
CA LYS A 283 13.42 -5.01 -4.02
C LYS A 283 14.28 -5.59 -5.13
N CYS A 284 15.57 -5.24 -5.18
CA CYS A 284 16.53 -5.83 -6.13
C CYS A 284 17.00 -7.26 -5.76
N GLY A 285 16.50 -7.82 -4.65
CA GLY A 285 16.85 -9.15 -4.16
C GLY A 285 18.07 -9.20 -3.22
N HIS A 286 18.87 -8.13 -3.14
CA HIS A 286 20.02 -8.07 -2.25
C HIS A 286 19.59 -8.10 -0.77
N GLN A 287 20.25 -8.95 0.02
CA GLN A 287 20.00 -9.09 1.46
C GLN A 287 21.16 -8.52 2.26
N PHE A 288 20.86 -7.62 3.20
CA PHE A 288 21.88 -6.86 3.92
C PHE A 288 21.42 -6.48 5.33
N CYS A 289 22.38 -6.10 6.18
CA CYS A 289 22.11 -5.57 7.53
C CYS A 289 21.70 -4.10 7.45
N TYR A 290 20.56 -3.74 8.02
CA TYR A 290 20.08 -2.34 8.04
C TYR A 290 21.05 -1.38 8.72
N ILE A 291 21.74 -1.81 9.78
CA ILE A 291 22.64 -0.93 10.56
C ILE A 291 23.87 -0.51 9.75
N CYS A 292 24.48 -1.44 9.00
CA CYS A 292 25.79 -1.21 8.38
C CYS A 292 25.81 -1.36 6.85
N GLY A 293 24.71 -1.81 6.24
CA GLY A 293 24.62 -2.03 4.79
C GLY A 293 25.37 -3.27 4.28
N VAL A 294 26.18 -3.93 5.11
CA VAL A 294 26.96 -5.12 4.74
C VAL A 294 26.01 -6.29 4.44
N GLU A 295 26.44 -7.17 3.53
CA GLU A 295 25.71 -8.39 3.18
C GLU A 295 25.31 -9.19 4.44
N TRP A 296 24.08 -9.70 4.42
CA TRP A 296 23.48 -10.35 5.59
C TRP A 296 24.36 -11.50 6.12
N LYS A 297 24.46 -11.61 7.45
CA LYS A 297 25.35 -12.53 8.19
C LYS A 297 26.86 -12.30 8.05
N LYS A 298 27.32 -11.24 7.37
CA LYS A 298 28.75 -10.86 7.31
C LYS A 298 29.15 -9.74 8.30
N CYS A 299 28.29 -9.43 9.27
CA CYS A 299 28.55 -8.43 10.32
C CYS A 299 28.17 -8.97 11.70
N ARG A 300 28.66 -8.31 12.77
CA ARG A 300 28.32 -8.61 14.18
C ARG A 300 27.32 -7.62 14.79
N CYS A 301 26.60 -6.88 13.95
CA CYS A 301 25.56 -5.96 14.40
C CYS A 301 24.47 -6.71 15.17
N ALA A 302 23.80 -5.99 16.09
CA ALA A 302 22.59 -6.50 16.72
C ALA A 302 21.57 -6.91 15.65
N GLN A 303 20.71 -7.86 15.99
CA GLN A 303 19.69 -8.36 15.06
C GLN A 303 18.39 -7.54 15.14
N TRP A 304 18.18 -6.85 16.25
CA TRP A 304 16.95 -6.11 16.55
C TRP A 304 17.26 -4.82 17.31
N ASP A 305 16.35 -3.86 17.15
CA ASP A 305 16.19 -2.74 18.07
C ASP A 305 15.10 -3.09 19.09
N GLU A 306 15.42 -2.97 20.38
CA GLU A 306 14.51 -3.31 21.46
C GLU A 306 13.25 -2.41 21.46
N ASN A 307 13.41 -1.12 21.19
CA ASN A 307 12.31 -0.17 21.17
C ASN A 307 11.37 -0.45 19.98
N ARG A 308 11.91 -0.84 18.82
CA ARG A 308 11.07 -1.24 17.66
C ARG A 308 10.29 -2.52 17.92
N LEU A 309 10.87 -3.49 18.64
CA LEU A 309 10.16 -4.70 19.05
C LEU A 309 8.99 -4.37 19.99
N VAL A 310 9.24 -3.49 20.98
CA VAL A 310 8.21 -3.05 21.93
C VAL A 310 7.12 -2.22 21.24
N ALA A 311 7.50 -1.30 20.35
CA ALA A 311 6.54 -0.51 19.55
C ALA A 311 5.66 -1.42 18.69
N ARG A 312 6.27 -2.41 18.02
CA ARG A 312 5.52 -3.39 17.23
C ARG A 312 4.60 -4.25 18.10
N ALA A 313 5.08 -4.71 19.26
CA ALA A 313 4.25 -5.48 20.20
C ALA A 313 3.04 -4.67 20.68
N ASN A 314 3.23 -3.38 20.99
CA ASN A 314 2.13 -2.47 21.34
C ASN A 314 1.07 -2.39 20.24
N VAL A 315 1.48 -2.22 18.98
CA VAL A 315 0.58 -2.19 17.83
C VAL A 315 -0.23 -3.48 17.73
N ILE A 316 0.40 -4.64 17.89
CA ILE A 316 -0.27 -5.95 17.84
C ILE A 316 -1.27 -6.08 18.98
N VAL A 317 -0.88 -5.82 20.22
CA VAL A 317 -1.75 -5.92 21.40
C VAL A 317 -2.96 -4.99 21.28
N ASN A 318 -2.78 -3.77 20.78
CA ASN A 318 -3.87 -2.80 20.58
C ASN A 318 -4.90 -3.26 19.52
N ARG A 319 -4.51 -4.09 18.55
CA ARG A 319 -5.41 -4.60 17.51
C ARG A 319 -6.30 -5.74 18.02
N GLU A 320 -5.86 -6.47 19.05
CA GLU A 320 -6.56 -7.64 19.56
C GLU A 320 -7.93 -7.27 20.16
N PRO A 321 -8.95 -8.15 20.04
CA PRO A 321 -10.26 -7.91 20.66
C PRO A 321 -10.16 -7.68 22.17
N ALA A 322 -9.23 -8.39 22.83
CA ALA A 322 -8.96 -8.23 24.25
C ALA A 322 -8.26 -6.90 24.58
N GLY A 323 -7.43 -6.35 23.69
CA GLY A 323 -6.82 -5.02 23.85
C GLY A 323 -7.81 -3.86 23.69
N ARG A 324 -8.99 -4.12 23.10
CA ARG A 324 -10.11 -3.17 23.02
C ARG A 324 -11.00 -3.16 24.27
N ARG A 325 -10.98 -4.23 25.05
CA ARG A 325 -11.44 -4.20 26.45
C ARG A 325 -10.28 -3.60 27.25
N ARG A 326 -10.52 -2.66 28.18
CA ARG A 326 -9.44 -2.09 28.99
C ARG A 326 -8.76 -3.23 29.79
N MET A 327 -7.64 -3.72 29.30
CA MET A 327 -6.81 -4.70 30.03
C MET A 327 -6.25 -4.06 31.29
N ALA A 328 -6.13 -4.85 32.36
CA ALA A 328 -5.39 -4.41 33.52
C ALA A 328 -3.90 -4.16 33.15
N PRO A 329 -3.21 -3.18 33.77
CA PRO A 329 -1.83 -2.86 33.42
C PRO A 329 -0.88 -4.06 33.47
N ALA A 330 -1.02 -4.95 34.47
CA ALA A 330 -0.19 -6.14 34.62
C ALA A 330 -0.42 -7.16 33.50
N GLU A 331 -1.69 -7.41 33.13
CA GLU A 331 -2.05 -8.31 32.03
C GLU A 331 -1.52 -7.78 30.70
N ARG A 332 -1.65 -6.47 30.46
CA ARG A 332 -1.11 -5.82 29.27
C ARG A 332 0.42 -5.98 29.19
N ALA A 333 1.13 -5.75 30.30
CA ALA A 333 2.58 -5.91 30.34
C ALA A 333 3.01 -7.36 30.04
N GLN A 334 2.31 -8.35 30.61
CA GLN A 334 2.55 -9.76 30.32
C GLN A 334 2.30 -10.07 28.83
N ARG A 335 1.19 -9.58 28.26
CA ARG A 335 0.87 -9.78 26.83
C ARG A 335 1.93 -9.15 25.93
N MET A 336 2.38 -7.94 26.25
CA MET A 336 3.47 -7.28 25.51
C MET A 336 4.76 -8.10 25.53
N GLY A 337 5.14 -8.66 26.68
CA GLY A 337 6.31 -9.53 26.81
C GLY A 337 6.21 -10.80 25.95
N VAL A 338 5.03 -11.43 25.93
CA VAL A 338 4.77 -12.61 25.07
C VAL A 338 4.89 -12.24 23.59
N VAL A 339 4.18 -11.20 23.14
CA VAL A 339 4.20 -10.79 21.72
C VAL A 339 5.61 -10.39 21.28
N ARG A 340 6.35 -9.68 22.14
CA ARG A 340 7.75 -9.35 21.89
C ARG A 340 8.60 -10.61 21.66
N GLN A 341 8.45 -11.62 22.50
CA GLN A 341 9.18 -12.88 22.36
C GLN A 341 8.79 -13.62 21.06
N GLU A 342 7.50 -13.64 20.71
CA GLU A 342 7.04 -14.21 19.44
C GLU A 342 7.65 -13.51 18.22
N LEU A 343 7.79 -12.17 18.27
CA LEU A 343 8.43 -11.40 17.20
C LEU A 343 9.90 -11.77 17.01
N ILE A 344 10.63 -12.03 18.10
CA ILE A 344 12.03 -12.48 18.07
C ILE A 344 12.11 -13.88 17.45
N GLU A 345 11.33 -14.83 17.97
CA GLU A 345 11.39 -16.23 17.56
C GLU A 345 10.91 -16.46 16.12
N ARG A 346 9.95 -15.65 15.65
CA ARG A 346 9.26 -15.87 14.37
C ARG A 346 9.57 -14.81 13.33
N HIS A 347 10.67 -14.09 13.50
CA HIS A 347 11.05 -12.97 12.64
C HIS A 347 11.29 -13.36 11.16
N GLN A 348 11.64 -14.62 10.87
CA GLN A 348 11.82 -15.15 9.51
C GLN A 348 10.55 -15.82 8.96
N CYS A 349 9.36 -15.38 9.38
CA CYS A 349 8.12 -16.00 8.96
C CYS A 349 7.99 -16.00 7.43
N THR A 350 7.82 -17.19 6.85
CA THR A 350 7.62 -17.37 5.40
C THR A 350 6.15 -17.31 5.00
N HIS A 351 5.22 -17.22 5.97
CA HIS A 351 3.77 -17.06 5.78
C HIS A 351 3.03 -18.13 4.93
N PRO A 352 3.44 -19.41 4.84
CA PRO A 352 2.86 -20.33 3.86
C PRO A 352 1.42 -20.74 4.15
N ARG A 353 0.96 -20.85 5.42
CA ARG A 353 -0.23 -21.66 5.71
C ARG A 353 -1.27 -21.14 6.72
N ARG A 354 -1.13 -19.94 7.32
CA ARG A 354 -2.02 -19.56 8.45
C ARG A 354 -2.33 -18.06 8.50
N LEU A 355 -3.05 -17.59 7.50
CA LEU A 355 -3.68 -16.29 7.55
C LEU A 355 -5.11 -16.46 8.05
N GLU A 356 -5.36 -15.96 9.26
CA GLU A 356 -6.69 -15.86 9.84
C GLU A 356 -7.43 -14.67 9.21
N LYS A 357 -8.66 -14.88 8.75
CA LYS A 357 -9.51 -13.79 8.27
C LYS A 357 -10.12 -13.08 9.47
N ILE A 358 -9.76 -11.81 9.65
CA ILE A 358 -10.37 -10.94 10.65
C ILE A 358 -11.44 -10.13 9.96
N GLU A 359 -12.69 -10.39 10.33
CA GLU A 359 -13.84 -9.65 9.85
C GLU A 359 -14.34 -8.71 10.94
N ARG A 360 -14.92 -7.59 10.53
CA ARG A 360 -15.64 -6.71 11.43
C ARG A 360 -16.93 -6.28 10.75
N GLN A 361 -18.05 -6.37 11.46
CA GLN A 361 -19.32 -5.82 11.00
C GLN A 361 -19.25 -4.29 11.04
N ARG A 362 -19.74 -3.64 9.98
CA ARG A 362 -19.86 -2.19 9.94
C ARG A 362 -20.85 -1.76 11.05
N PRO A 363 -20.54 -0.74 11.87
CA PRO A 363 -21.51 -0.20 12.82
C PRO A 363 -22.73 0.33 12.05
N GLU A 364 -23.93 0.09 12.59
CA GLU A 364 -25.19 0.49 11.95
C GLU A 364 -25.37 2.02 11.87
N HIS A 365 -24.61 2.79 12.67
CA HIS A 365 -24.72 4.24 12.73
C HIS A 365 -23.35 4.92 12.74
N GLY A 366 -23.05 5.69 11.66
CA GLY A 366 -22.26 6.94 11.60
C GLY A 366 -20.87 7.04 12.26
N ALA A 367 -20.38 6.04 12.96
CA ALA A 367 -19.14 6.12 13.72
C ALA A 367 -17.95 6.15 12.75
N ASN A 368 -16.97 7.00 13.05
CA ASN A 368 -15.69 7.05 12.33
C ASN A 368 -15.05 5.64 12.36
N TRP A 369 -15.15 4.93 11.24
CA TRP A 369 -14.67 3.57 11.11
C TRP A 369 -13.32 3.59 10.39
N PRO A 370 -12.20 3.40 11.10
CA PRO A 370 -10.88 3.52 10.49
C PRO A 370 -10.57 2.40 9.48
N GLY A 371 -11.41 1.35 9.43
CA GLY A 371 -11.15 0.15 8.66
C GLY A 371 -9.91 -0.60 9.17
N PHE A 372 -9.39 -1.49 8.33
CA PHE A 372 -8.09 -2.12 8.48
C PHE A 372 -7.13 -1.48 7.50
N GLN A 373 -5.85 -1.37 7.87
CA GLN A 373 -4.80 -0.93 6.96
C GLN A 373 -3.90 -2.11 6.61
N CYS A 374 -3.74 -2.38 5.32
CA CYS A 374 -2.79 -3.39 4.86
C CYS A 374 -1.36 -2.94 5.11
N GLU A 375 -0.57 -3.72 5.85
CA GLU A 375 0.81 -3.37 6.21
C GLU A 375 1.82 -3.49 5.06
N MET A 376 1.37 -3.90 3.88
CA MET A 376 2.21 -4.09 2.70
C MET A 376 1.95 -3.10 1.57
N CYS A 377 0.73 -2.58 1.47
CA CYS A 377 0.36 -1.64 0.42
C CYS A 377 -0.38 -0.42 0.95
N ASN A 378 -0.53 -0.30 2.27
CA ASN A 378 -1.21 0.78 2.99
C ASN A 378 -2.68 1.00 2.61
N SER A 379 -3.26 0.16 1.74
CA SER A 379 -4.67 0.24 1.37
C SER A 379 -5.56 0.01 2.57
N ARG A 380 -6.60 0.85 2.70
CA ARG A 380 -7.66 0.68 3.69
C ARG A 380 -8.70 -0.34 3.21
N LEU A 381 -9.09 -1.25 4.09
CA LEU A 381 -10.10 -2.29 3.88
C LEU A 381 -11.18 -2.13 4.92
N PHE A 382 -12.45 -2.17 4.52
CA PHE A 382 -13.54 -1.87 5.47
C PHE A 382 -14.16 -3.13 6.10
N TYR A 383 -14.07 -4.27 5.41
CA TYR A 383 -14.79 -5.50 5.79
C TYR A 383 -13.91 -6.54 6.46
N HIS A 384 -12.75 -6.83 5.88
CA HIS A 384 -11.84 -7.83 6.42
C HIS A 384 -10.38 -7.56 6.11
N ILE A 385 -9.51 -8.17 6.89
CA ILE A 385 -8.07 -8.25 6.66
C ILE A 385 -7.57 -9.65 7.02
N LEU A 386 -6.43 -10.04 6.48
CA LEU A 386 -5.82 -11.34 6.74
C LEU A 386 -4.64 -11.18 7.69
N ARG A 387 -4.67 -11.84 8.84
CA ARG A 387 -3.60 -11.79 9.85
C ARG A 387 -2.79 -13.08 9.87
N CYS A 388 -1.47 -12.99 9.83
CA CYS A 388 -0.61 -14.15 10.08
C CYS A 388 -0.62 -14.51 11.56
N THR A 389 -0.95 -15.76 11.89
CA THR A 389 -0.95 -16.21 13.29
C THR A 389 0.44 -16.40 13.89
N ARG A 390 1.50 -16.38 13.07
CA ARG A 390 2.89 -16.51 13.54
C ARG A 390 3.52 -15.15 13.83
N CYS A 391 3.52 -14.23 12.87
CA CYS A 391 4.19 -12.93 12.96
C CYS A 391 3.24 -11.73 13.10
N HIS A 392 1.93 -11.96 13.17
CA HIS A 392 0.88 -10.95 13.35
C HIS A 392 0.74 -9.89 12.25
N ILE A 393 1.44 -10.02 11.12
CA ILE A 393 1.27 -9.11 9.98
C ILE A 393 -0.17 -9.18 9.46
N GLN A 394 -0.78 -8.02 9.19
CA GLN A 394 -2.11 -7.89 8.61
C GLN A 394 -2.01 -7.38 7.16
N VAL A 395 -2.58 -8.13 6.22
CA VAL A 395 -2.48 -7.84 4.78
C VAL A 395 -3.81 -8.02 4.05
N CYS A 396 -3.96 -7.30 2.93
CA CYS A 396 -5.08 -7.48 2.01
C CYS A 396 -4.92 -8.78 1.20
N ASP A 397 -6.02 -9.28 0.63
CA ASP A 397 -6.01 -10.45 -0.24
C ASP A 397 -5.03 -10.31 -1.43
N ARG A 398 -4.92 -9.11 -2.00
CA ARG A 398 -4.00 -8.83 -3.11
C ARG A 398 -2.53 -9.00 -2.68
N CYS A 399 -2.16 -8.47 -1.51
CA CYS A 399 -0.81 -8.61 -0.96
C CYS A 399 -0.53 -10.05 -0.52
N ARG A 400 -1.53 -10.76 0.04
CA ARG A 400 -1.39 -12.21 0.30
C ARG A 400 -0.96 -12.93 -0.97
N ARG A 401 -1.74 -12.83 -2.05
CA ARG A 401 -1.53 -13.62 -3.27
C ARG A 401 -0.24 -13.25 -4.00
N ASN A 402 0.00 -11.94 -4.14
CA ASN A 402 1.04 -11.45 -5.05
C ASN A 402 2.39 -11.17 -4.36
N ARG A 403 2.40 -11.06 -3.02
CA ARG A 403 3.59 -10.62 -2.27
C ARG A 403 4.01 -11.56 -1.13
N ILE A 404 3.11 -12.39 -0.59
CA ILE A 404 3.39 -13.16 0.64
C ILE A 404 3.24 -14.67 0.51
N ALA A 405 2.17 -15.20 -0.08
CA ALA A 405 1.93 -16.65 -0.01
C ALA A 405 3.09 -17.39 -0.70
N ALA A 406 3.60 -18.46 -0.11
CA ALA A 406 4.31 -19.52 -0.83
C ALA A 406 3.38 -20.71 -0.77
N ARG A 407 3.21 -21.44 -1.87
CA ARG A 407 2.52 -22.73 -1.80
C ARG A 407 3.49 -23.75 -1.22
N ASP A 408 2.90 -24.80 -0.70
CA ASP A 408 3.56 -25.80 0.10
C ASP A 408 4.44 -26.70 -0.75
N ASP A 409 5.74 -26.65 -0.51
CA ASP A 409 6.60 -27.81 -0.71
C ASP A 409 6.59 -28.51 0.66
N ASP A 410 5.69 -29.49 0.82
CA ASP A 410 5.97 -30.57 1.75
C ASP A 410 7.06 -31.42 1.06
N ASP A 411 8.13 -31.69 1.82
CA ASP A 411 9.27 -32.60 1.60
C ASP A 411 10.64 -32.00 1.20
N ASP A 412 11.62 -32.48 1.99
CA ASP A 412 13.08 -32.47 1.86
C ASP A 412 13.85 -31.20 2.28
N ASP A 413 14.83 -31.21 3.19
CA ASP A 413 15.42 -32.24 4.04
C ASP A 413 16.38 -31.54 5.01
N ASP A 414 16.63 -32.15 6.17
CA ASP A 414 17.78 -31.88 7.02
C ASP A 414 19.09 -31.94 6.22
N VAL A 415 19.85 -30.84 6.09
CA VAL A 415 21.30 -30.89 5.79
C VAL A 415 22.04 -29.69 6.40
N TRP A 416 22.52 -29.91 7.64
CA TRP A 416 23.60 -29.29 8.43
C TRP A 416 23.54 -27.80 8.83
#